data_AF-A0A1D6PZG2-F1
#
_entry.id   AF-A0A1D6PZG2-F1
#
_cell.length_a   1.000
_cell.length_b   1.000
_cell.length_c   1.000
_cell.angle_alpha   90.00
_cell.angle_beta   90.00
_cell.angle_gamma   90.00
#
_symmetry.space_group_name_H-M   'P 1'
#
loop_
_entity.id
_entity.type
_entity.pdbx_description
1 polymer ?
#
loop_
_entity_poly.entity_id
_entity_poly.type
_entity_poly.pdbx_seq_one_letter_code
_entity_poly.pdbx_strand_id
1 'polypeptide(L)'
;MATPTSTVTRGGNRHWHCTQVLPLLLLVPLCFALLVESGGIPTTLDGPFPPATRAFDRALRQGSNDVPLTDPRLAPRVQPPAPEQIALAASADADSLWVSWVTGRARVGSSNLAPLDPAAAGSEVWYGERSAADAASYPHVVTGSAEVYSQLYPYPGLLNYTSGAIHHVRLRGLRPATRYYYRCGDSSLPGGLSDEHSFTTLPATGAGCYPRRVAVVGDLGLTGNSTATVDHLARNDPSLVLMVGDMTYANQYLTTGGKGVPCFSCSFPKAPIRESYQPRWDGWGRFMEPITSKIPLMVIEGNHEIEPQGHGGEVTFASYLARFAVPSKESGSNTKFYYSFNAGGIHFIMLGAYIDYNRTVLVVGKGFAEG
;
A
#
# COMPACT_ATOMS: atom_id res chain seq x y z
N MET A 1 -76.32 -7.58 44.05
CA MET A 1 -76.96 -7.15 45.31
C MET A 1 -76.30 -5.87 45.77
N ALA A 2 -77.12 -4.84 46.03
CA ALA A 2 -76.89 -3.64 46.83
C ALA A 2 -75.59 -2.81 46.64
N THR A 3 -75.78 -1.62 46.09
CA THR A 3 -75.05 -0.36 46.39
C THR A 3 -75.34 0.09 47.85
N PRO A 4 -75.02 1.34 48.27
CA PRO A 4 -73.73 2.00 48.53
C PRO A 4 -73.75 2.62 49.98
N THR A 5 -72.75 3.44 50.38
CA THR A 5 -72.88 4.71 51.18
C THR A 5 -71.50 5.15 51.70
N SER A 6 -70.98 6.31 51.27
CA SER A 6 -70.95 7.62 51.98
C SER A 6 -70.24 7.59 53.35
N THR A 7 -69.23 8.43 53.64
CA THR A 7 -69.47 9.81 54.10
C THR A 7 -68.19 10.66 54.12
N VAL A 8 -68.42 11.96 53.96
CA VAL A 8 -67.54 13.13 54.06
C VAL A 8 -67.28 13.50 55.53
N THR A 9 -66.09 14.02 55.88
CA THR A 9 -65.93 15.31 56.62
C THR A 9 -64.47 15.78 56.78
N ARG A 10 -64.26 17.06 56.41
CA ARG A 10 -63.48 18.16 57.04
C ARG A 10 -62.39 17.76 58.05
N GLY A 11 -61.16 18.25 57.99
CA GLY A 11 -60.73 19.62 57.69
C GLY A 11 -59.97 20.14 58.91
N GLY A 12 -58.66 20.34 58.77
CA GLY A 12 -57.78 20.81 59.84
C GLY A 12 -56.53 21.47 59.27
N ASN A 13 -56.59 22.80 59.13
CA ASN A 13 -55.49 23.69 58.76
C ASN A 13 -54.42 23.73 59.87
N ARG A 14 -53.14 23.58 59.49
CA ARG A 14 -52.04 24.39 60.05
C ARG A 14 -50.99 24.69 58.96
N HIS A 15 -50.84 25.98 58.69
CA HIS A 15 -49.63 26.61 58.12
C HIS A 15 -48.40 26.20 58.96
N TRP A 16 -47.18 26.08 58.41
CA TRP A 16 -46.39 27.13 57.78
C TRP A 16 -45.26 26.55 56.91
N HIS A 17 -44.95 27.27 55.82
CA HIS A 17 -43.68 27.38 55.08
C HIS A 17 -43.11 26.15 54.34
N CYS A 18 -43.17 26.17 53.00
CA CYS A 18 -42.17 26.81 52.12
C CYS A 18 -40.93 25.92 51.98
N THR A 19 -40.91 25.07 50.95
CA THR A 19 -39.85 25.05 49.92
C THR A 19 -40.13 23.92 48.92
N GLN A 20 -39.73 24.17 47.67
CA GLN A 20 -39.56 23.19 46.57
C GLN A 20 -40.80 22.79 45.77
N VAL A 21 -41.33 23.76 45.01
CA VAL A 21 -41.95 23.47 43.71
C VAL A 21 -41.13 24.19 42.64
N LEU A 22 -40.53 23.38 41.75
CA LEU A 22 -39.80 23.69 40.51
C LEU A 22 -38.40 24.34 40.62
N PRO A 23 -37.43 23.90 39.78
CA PRO A 23 -37.62 23.81 38.33
C PRO A 23 -37.15 22.50 37.68
N LEU A 24 -38.11 21.73 37.15
CA LEU A 24 -37.88 20.81 36.01
C LEU A 24 -37.90 21.59 34.67
N LEU A 25 -37.43 22.85 34.69
CA LEU A 25 -37.45 23.80 33.56
C LEU A 25 -36.05 24.35 33.23
N LEU A 26 -35.01 23.90 33.94
CA LEU A 26 -33.60 24.23 33.66
C LEU A 26 -32.83 23.09 32.97
N LEU A 27 -33.45 21.93 32.75
CA LEU A 27 -32.83 20.80 32.03
C LEU A 27 -33.10 20.80 30.53
N VAL A 28 -34.05 21.60 30.05
CA VAL A 28 -34.36 21.72 28.61
C VAL A 28 -33.42 22.68 27.85
N PRO A 29 -32.90 23.80 28.40
CA PRO A 29 -31.92 24.61 27.68
C PRO A 29 -30.52 23.97 27.65
N LEU A 30 -30.20 23.09 28.61
CA LEU A 30 -28.85 22.49 28.72
C LEU A 30 -28.63 21.35 27.71
N CYS A 31 -29.70 20.66 27.29
CA CYS A 31 -29.62 19.68 26.22
C CYS A 31 -29.55 20.31 24.82
N PHE A 32 -30.00 21.56 24.65
CA PHE A 32 -29.84 22.29 23.38
C PHE A 32 -28.47 22.99 23.24
N ALA A 33 -27.79 23.29 24.34
CA ALA A 33 -26.46 23.92 24.31
C ALA A 33 -25.32 22.97 23.90
N LEU A 34 -25.56 21.66 23.87
CA LEU A 34 -24.59 20.65 23.39
C LEU A 34 -24.89 20.14 21.98
N LEU A 35 -25.88 20.72 21.29
CA LEU A 35 -26.32 20.32 19.94
C LEU A 35 -26.09 21.39 18.86
N VAL A 36 -25.28 22.41 19.15
CA VAL A 36 -24.94 23.47 18.17
C VAL A 36 -23.42 23.69 18.10
N GLU A 37 -22.68 22.64 17.78
CA GLU A 37 -21.55 22.78 16.85
C GLU A 37 -21.96 22.12 15.51
N SER A 38 -23.10 22.54 14.97
CA SER A 38 -23.56 22.12 13.64
C SER A 38 -22.87 22.93 12.53
N GLY A 39 -21.56 23.17 12.67
CA GLY A 39 -20.74 23.56 11.53
C GLY A 39 -20.49 22.29 10.73
N GLY A 40 -21.04 22.19 9.52
CA GLY A 40 -20.73 21.06 8.63
C GLY A 40 -19.22 20.89 8.43
N ILE A 41 -18.80 19.74 7.88
CA ILE A 41 -17.39 19.57 7.50
C ILE A 41 -17.04 20.71 6.54
N PRO A 42 -16.07 21.58 6.88
CA PRO A 42 -15.71 22.71 6.05
C PRO A 42 -15.27 22.23 4.66
N THR A 43 -15.67 22.94 3.62
CA THR A 43 -15.40 22.58 2.22
C THR A 43 -14.52 23.64 1.57
N THR A 44 -13.73 23.27 0.57
CA THR A 44 -12.91 24.26 -0.15
C THR A 44 -13.73 25.34 -0.89
N LEU A 45 -15.05 25.15 -1.03
CA LEU A 45 -15.97 26.20 -1.50
C LEU A 45 -16.09 27.36 -0.52
N ASP A 46 -15.81 27.12 0.78
CA ASP A 46 -15.84 28.12 1.85
C ASP A 46 -14.58 29.01 1.86
N GLY A 47 -13.59 28.72 1.00
CA GLY A 47 -12.32 29.44 0.90
C GLY A 47 -11.20 28.81 1.75
N PRO A 48 -10.02 29.47 1.82
CA PRO A 48 -8.91 28.97 2.61
C PRO A 48 -9.22 29.08 4.11
N PHE A 49 -8.94 28.02 4.85
CA PHE A 49 -9.09 28.01 6.30
C PHE A 49 -7.88 28.62 7.00
N PRO A 50 -8.06 29.23 8.18
CA PRO A 50 -6.94 29.64 9.02
C PRO A 50 -5.99 28.46 9.27
N PRO A 51 -4.67 28.65 9.15
CA PRO A 51 -3.70 27.59 9.45
C PRO A 51 -3.89 27.06 10.87
N ALA A 52 -3.99 25.74 11.00
CA ALA A 52 -4.10 25.06 12.27
C ALA A 52 -2.87 24.19 12.52
N THR A 53 -2.28 24.32 13.70
CA THR A 53 -1.19 23.44 14.15
C THR A 53 -1.65 22.72 15.40
N ARG A 54 -1.60 21.39 15.38
CA ARG A 54 -1.83 20.58 16.58
C ARG A 54 -0.56 20.59 17.41
N ALA A 55 -0.68 20.94 18.69
CA ALA A 55 0.44 20.92 19.61
C ALA A 55 1.01 19.49 19.71
N PHE A 56 2.33 19.38 19.71
CA PHE A 56 3.00 18.09 19.88
C PHE A 56 2.68 17.52 21.27
N ASP A 57 2.09 16.34 21.30
CA ASP A 57 1.85 15.62 22.55
C ASP A 57 3.15 14.97 23.03
N ARG A 58 3.72 15.53 24.09
CA ARG A 58 4.98 15.06 24.70
C ARG A 58 4.84 13.69 25.38
N ALA A 59 3.62 13.20 25.60
CA ALA A 59 3.39 11.86 26.14
C ALA A 59 3.59 10.76 25.07
N LEU A 60 3.62 11.12 23.77
CA LEU A 60 3.85 10.16 22.70
C LEU A 60 5.28 9.63 22.73
N ARG A 61 5.40 8.30 22.57
CA ARG A 61 6.69 7.63 22.41
C ARG A 61 7.39 8.15 21.15
N GLN A 62 8.65 8.53 21.29
CA GLN A 62 9.50 8.91 20.16
C GLN A 62 10.10 7.68 19.46
N GLY A 63 10.14 7.74 18.13
CA GLY A 63 10.68 6.69 17.27
C GLY A 63 9.78 5.46 17.16
N SER A 64 10.07 4.63 16.17
CA SER A 64 9.38 3.38 15.92
C SER A 64 10.41 2.28 15.72
N ASN A 65 10.24 1.15 16.41
CA ASN A 65 11.16 0.02 16.27
C ASN A 65 10.80 -0.74 14.98
N ASP A 66 11.82 -1.06 14.19
CA ASP A 66 11.68 -1.96 13.05
C ASP A 66 11.18 -3.33 13.48
N VAL A 67 10.26 -3.89 12.69
CA VAL A 67 9.78 -5.27 12.86
C VAL A 67 10.92 -6.22 12.47
N PRO A 68 11.33 -7.17 13.33
CA PRO A 68 12.44 -8.06 13.04
C PRO A 68 12.08 -9.00 11.87
N LEU A 69 13.05 -9.37 11.03
CA LEU A 69 12.82 -10.30 9.91
C LEU A 69 12.43 -11.72 10.35
N THR A 70 12.60 -12.04 11.64
CA THR A 70 12.11 -13.28 12.26
C THR A 70 10.61 -13.22 12.61
N ASP A 71 9.96 -12.05 12.51
CA ASP A 71 8.52 -11.92 12.67
C ASP A 71 7.81 -12.81 11.63
N PRO A 72 6.85 -13.66 12.03
CA PRO A 72 6.16 -14.58 11.12
C PRO A 72 5.49 -13.90 9.92
N ARG A 73 5.14 -12.61 10.02
CA ARG A 73 4.54 -11.86 8.91
C ARG A 73 5.54 -11.56 7.79
N LEU A 74 6.82 -11.44 8.16
CA LEU A 74 7.95 -11.10 7.29
C LEU A 74 8.75 -12.34 6.89
N ALA A 75 8.72 -13.41 7.69
CA ALA A 75 9.38 -14.67 7.40
C ALA A 75 8.80 -15.34 6.14
N PRO A 76 9.58 -16.17 5.42
CA PRO A 76 9.07 -16.83 4.21
C PRO A 76 7.92 -17.77 4.56
N ARG A 77 6.79 -17.66 3.86
CA ARG A 77 5.56 -18.41 4.18
C ARG A 77 5.43 -19.71 3.40
N VAL A 78 5.98 -19.74 2.20
CA VAL A 78 5.90 -20.86 1.26
C VAL A 78 7.31 -21.32 0.90
N GLN A 79 7.48 -22.58 0.49
CA GLN A 79 8.77 -23.06 -0.01
C GLN A 79 8.84 -22.90 -1.54
N PRO A 80 10.01 -22.57 -2.11
CA PRO A 80 10.18 -22.61 -3.56
C PRO A 80 9.74 -23.97 -4.13
N PRO A 81 9.06 -24.00 -5.29
CA PRO A 81 8.90 -22.90 -6.25
C PRO A 81 7.68 -21.99 -6.02
N ALA A 82 6.95 -22.14 -4.91
CA ALA A 82 5.72 -21.39 -4.68
C ALA A 82 5.94 -19.85 -4.68
N PRO A 83 5.00 -19.07 -5.25
CA PRO A 83 5.04 -17.61 -5.25
C PRO A 83 4.93 -16.99 -3.86
N GLU A 84 5.65 -15.90 -3.65
CA GLU A 84 5.49 -14.97 -2.52
C GLU A 84 5.60 -13.51 -2.98
N GLN A 85 5.33 -12.57 -2.09
CA GLN A 85 5.37 -11.13 -2.35
C GLN A 85 4.39 -10.73 -3.47
N ILE A 86 3.23 -11.37 -3.53
CA ILE A 86 2.26 -11.17 -4.61
C ILE A 86 1.69 -9.73 -4.54
N ALA A 87 1.78 -9.02 -5.65
CA ALA A 87 1.36 -7.63 -5.77
C ALA A 87 0.64 -7.35 -7.10
N LEU A 88 -0.44 -6.58 -7.01
CA LEU A 88 -1.20 -6.08 -8.13
C LEU A 88 -0.83 -4.62 -8.39
N ALA A 89 -0.82 -4.21 -9.66
CA ALA A 89 -0.72 -2.81 -10.05
C ALA A 89 -1.71 -2.49 -11.17
N ALA A 90 -2.30 -1.30 -11.15
CA ALA A 90 -3.16 -0.85 -12.23
C ALA A 90 -2.35 -0.67 -13.51
N SER A 91 -2.99 -0.95 -14.65
CA SER A 91 -2.48 -0.51 -15.95
C SER A 91 -2.89 0.95 -16.21
N ALA A 92 -2.60 1.50 -17.39
CA ALA A 92 -3.06 2.85 -17.73
C ALA A 92 -4.59 2.96 -17.78
N ASP A 93 -5.28 1.87 -18.13
CA ASP A 93 -6.73 1.80 -18.27
C ASP A 93 -7.34 0.64 -17.44
N ALA A 94 -8.63 0.77 -17.14
CA ALA A 94 -9.38 -0.11 -16.25
C ALA A 94 -9.60 -1.54 -16.77
N ASP A 95 -9.33 -1.80 -18.05
CA ASP A 95 -9.45 -3.11 -18.69
C ASP A 95 -8.19 -3.97 -18.59
N SER A 96 -7.18 -3.49 -17.85
CA SER A 96 -5.88 -4.13 -17.76
C SER A 96 -5.28 -3.96 -16.36
N LEU A 97 -4.55 -4.99 -15.92
CA LEU A 97 -3.95 -5.05 -14.59
C LEU A 97 -2.66 -5.89 -14.64
N TRP A 98 -1.68 -5.50 -13.85
CA TRP A 98 -0.44 -6.24 -13.66
C TRP A 98 -0.52 -7.10 -12.41
N VAL A 99 -0.04 -8.34 -12.51
CA VAL A 99 0.20 -9.26 -11.40
C VAL A 99 1.71 -9.50 -11.33
N SER A 100 2.28 -9.31 -10.15
CA SER A 100 3.71 -9.52 -9.89
C SER A 100 3.92 -10.39 -8.67
N TRP A 101 4.99 -11.17 -8.65
CA TRP A 101 5.36 -12.01 -7.51
C TRP A 101 6.85 -12.38 -7.58
N VAL A 102 7.34 -13.06 -6.54
CA VAL A 102 8.71 -13.58 -6.45
C VAL A 102 8.68 -15.09 -6.29
N THR A 103 9.56 -15.79 -6.99
CA THR A 103 9.86 -17.22 -6.75
C THR A 103 11.33 -17.43 -6.39
N GLY A 104 11.62 -18.53 -5.70
CA GLY A 104 12.98 -18.83 -5.23
C GLY A 104 13.39 -18.01 -3.99
N ARG A 105 14.66 -18.14 -3.60
CA ARG A 105 15.21 -17.44 -2.44
C ARG A 105 16.28 -16.44 -2.86
N ALA A 106 16.15 -15.24 -2.33
CA ALA A 106 17.23 -14.27 -2.36
C ALA A 106 18.45 -14.80 -1.60
N ARG A 107 19.64 -14.36 -2.02
CA ARG A 107 20.92 -14.76 -1.44
C ARG A 107 21.67 -13.52 -0.97
N VAL A 108 22.35 -13.64 0.16
CA VAL A 108 23.24 -12.62 0.74
C VAL A 108 24.59 -13.26 1.01
N GLY A 109 25.69 -12.59 0.67
CA GLY A 109 27.02 -13.13 0.91
C GLY A 109 28.16 -12.19 0.51
N SER A 110 29.37 -12.49 0.98
CA SER A 110 30.58 -11.68 0.78
C SER A 110 31.29 -11.91 -0.56
N SER A 111 30.82 -12.85 -1.38
CA SER A 111 31.45 -13.28 -2.63
C SER A 111 30.61 -12.88 -3.86
N ASN A 112 31.12 -13.22 -5.06
CA ASN A 112 30.34 -13.17 -6.29
C ASN A 112 29.16 -14.13 -6.18
N LEU A 113 27.99 -13.61 -5.80
CA LEU A 113 26.74 -14.33 -5.84
C LEU A 113 26.37 -14.56 -7.31
N ALA A 114 26.29 -15.81 -7.74
CA ALA A 114 25.66 -16.12 -9.02
C ALA A 114 24.17 -15.74 -8.91
N PRO A 115 23.58 -14.89 -9.77
CA PRO A 115 22.15 -14.63 -9.77
C PRO A 115 21.34 -15.91 -10.03
N LEU A 116 20.05 -15.93 -9.68
CA LEU A 116 19.17 -17.02 -10.13
C LEU A 116 18.93 -16.87 -11.63
N ASP A 117 18.70 -17.99 -12.32
CA ASP A 117 18.20 -17.95 -13.69
C ASP A 117 16.70 -17.57 -13.64
N PRO A 118 16.29 -16.39 -14.14
CA PRO A 118 14.89 -15.98 -14.14
C PRO A 118 14.01 -16.90 -15.02
N ALA A 119 14.60 -17.66 -15.95
CA ALA A 119 13.86 -18.61 -16.79
C ALA A 119 13.62 -19.96 -16.11
N ALA A 120 14.16 -20.19 -14.90
CA ALA A 120 14.01 -21.45 -14.17
C ALA A 120 12.57 -21.71 -13.66
N ALA A 121 11.72 -20.68 -13.64
CA ALA A 121 10.30 -20.78 -13.35
C ALA A 121 9.48 -19.94 -14.33
N GLY A 122 8.39 -20.52 -14.83
CA GLY A 122 7.41 -19.87 -15.69
C GLY A 122 6.71 -18.69 -15.01
N SER A 123 6.19 -17.79 -15.85
CA SER A 123 5.48 -16.58 -15.40
C SER A 123 4.03 -16.63 -15.89
N GLU A 124 3.19 -17.45 -15.26
CA GLU A 124 1.80 -17.67 -15.66
C GLU A 124 0.82 -17.00 -14.69
N VAL A 125 -0.29 -16.48 -15.22
CA VAL A 125 -1.47 -16.12 -14.45
C VAL A 125 -2.70 -16.77 -15.06
N TRP A 126 -3.32 -17.64 -14.28
CA TRP A 126 -4.60 -18.30 -14.57
C TRP A 126 -5.71 -17.49 -13.92
N TYR A 127 -6.73 -17.06 -14.66
CA TYR A 127 -7.76 -16.17 -14.12
C TYR A 127 -9.13 -16.27 -14.79
N GLY A 128 -10.15 -15.79 -14.09
CA GLY A 128 -11.53 -15.73 -14.56
C GLY A 128 -12.46 -15.07 -13.54
N GLU A 129 -13.73 -14.92 -13.90
CA GLU A 129 -14.72 -14.20 -13.06
C GLU A 129 -15.40 -15.08 -12.01
N ARG A 130 -15.06 -16.37 -12.01
CA ARG A 130 -15.55 -17.36 -11.05
C ARG A 130 -14.36 -18.03 -10.39
N SER A 131 -14.50 -18.30 -9.11
CA SER A 131 -13.58 -19.15 -8.35
C SER A 131 -13.53 -20.54 -8.98
N ALA A 132 -12.35 -21.16 -8.92
CA ALA A 132 -12.09 -22.46 -9.52
C ALA A 132 -11.26 -23.33 -8.57
N ALA A 133 -11.62 -24.62 -8.48
CA ALA A 133 -10.90 -25.56 -7.63
C ALA A 133 -9.43 -25.70 -8.06
N ASP A 134 -9.20 -25.82 -9.37
CA ASP A 134 -7.89 -26.02 -9.97
C ASP A 134 -7.58 -24.98 -11.05
N ALA A 135 -6.30 -24.66 -11.25
CA ALA A 135 -5.87 -23.65 -12.22
C ALA A 135 -6.36 -23.93 -13.66
N ALA A 136 -6.33 -25.19 -14.08
CA ALA A 136 -6.77 -25.62 -15.41
C ALA A 136 -8.27 -25.40 -15.67
N SER A 137 -9.07 -25.10 -14.65
CA SER A 137 -10.49 -24.77 -14.79
C SER A 137 -10.74 -23.29 -15.11
N TYR A 138 -9.72 -22.44 -15.03
CA TYR A 138 -9.84 -21.04 -15.45
C TYR A 138 -9.94 -20.91 -16.96
N PRO A 139 -10.79 -19.99 -17.48
CA PRO A 139 -10.95 -19.79 -18.91
C PRO A 139 -9.76 -19.08 -19.57
N HIS A 140 -8.87 -18.45 -18.79
CA HIS A 140 -7.76 -17.67 -19.31
C HIS A 140 -6.45 -18.01 -18.60
N VAL A 141 -5.39 -18.11 -19.39
CA VAL A 141 -4.00 -18.13 -18.92
C VAL A 141 -3.20 -17.13 -19.76
N VAL A 142 -2.37 -16.33 -19.10
CA VAL A 142 -1.48 -15.37 -19.76
C VAL A 142 -0.08 -15.52 -19.19
N THR A 143 0.92 -15.43 -20.06
CA THR A 143 2.33 -15.46 -19.68
C THR A 143 2.93 -14.06 -19.64
N GLY A 144 4.00 -13.90 -18.87
CA GLY A 144 4.77 -12.66 -18.80
C GLY A 144 6.27 -12.92 -18.76
N SER A 145 6.99 -12.00 -18.11
CA SER A 145 8.45 -12.03 -18.02
C SER A 145 8.91 -12.18 -16.58
N ALA A 146 10.12 -12.69 -16.41
CA ALA A 146 10.82 -12.73 -15.15
C ALA A 146 12.17 -12.01 -15.25
N GLU A 147 12.62 -11.43 -14.15
CA GLU A 147 13.93 -10.80 -14.01
C GLU A 147 14.53 -11.05 -12.62
N VAL A 148 15.82 -10.78 -12.48
CA VAL A 148 16.52 -10.77 -11.19
C VAL A 148 17.32 -9.47 -11.10
N TYR A 149 17.44 -8.91 -9.92
CA TYR A 149 18.38 -7.83 -9.67
C TYR A 149 19.38 -8.23 -8.59
N SER A 150 20.49 -7.51 -8.57
CA SER A 150 21.50 -7.65 -7.52
C SER A 150 21.81 -6.28 -6.91
N GLN A 151 22.26 -6.32 -5.66
CA GLN A 151 22.83 -5.18 -4.95
C GLN A 151 24.28 -5.52 -4.63
N LEU A 152 25.21 -4.92 -5.37
CA LEU A 152 26.62 -5.31 -5.40
C LEU A 152 27.51 -4.19 -4.87
N TYR A 153 28.35 -4.54 -3.89
CA TYR A 153 29.24 -3.60 -3.21
C TYR A 153 30.70 -4.03 -3.40
N PRO A 154 31.50 -3.31 -4.21
CA PRO A 154 32.91 -3.63 -4.45
C PRO A 154 33.82 -3.12 -3.33
N TYR A 155 33.40 -3.27 -2.07
CA TYR A 155 34.11 -2.79 -0.89
C TYR A 155 34.37 -3.93 0.11
N PRO A 156 35.60 -4.07 0.65
CA PRO A 156 35.92 -5.11 1.61
C PRO A 156 34.98 -5.08 2.83
N GLY A 157 34.44 -6.25 3.18
CA GLY A 157 33.58 -6.44 4.35
C GLY A 157 32.09 -6.17 4.11
N LEU A 158 31.69 -5.59 2.97
CA LEU A 158 30.29 -5.44 2.61
C LEU A 158 29.75 -6.75 2.00
N LEU A 159 28.47 -7.04 2.25
CA LEU A 159 27.78 -8.19 1.68
C LEU A 159 26.97 -7.78 0.44
N ASN A 160 27.04 -8.63 -0.59
CA ASN A 160 26.22 -8.54 -1.78
C ASN A 160 24.86 -9.20 -1.55
N TYR A 161 23.89 -8.84 -2.40
CA TYR A 161 22.58 -9.48 -2.48
C TYR A 161 22.22 -9.79 -3.94
N THR A 162 21.51 -10.90 -4.16
CA THR A 162 20.78 -11.17 -5.40
C THR A 162 19.38 -11.68 -5.09
N SER A 163 18.38 -11.21 -5.83
CA SER A 163 16.97 -11.47 -5.53
C SER A 163 16.53 -12.90 -5.86
N GLY A 164 15.31 -13.25 -5.42
CA GLY A 164 14.50 -14.26 -6.11
C GLY A 164 14.21 -13.85 -7.56
N ALA A 165 13.65 -14.75 -8.37
CA ALA A 165 13.11 -14.38 -9.68
C ALA A 165 11.83 -13.57 -9.48
N ILE A 166 11.79 -12.37 -10.04
CA ILE A 166 10.66 -11.44 -9.95
C ILE A 166 9.89 -11.53 -11.25
N HIS A 167 8.59 -11.80 -11.16
CA HIS A 167 7.72 -12.05 -12.30
C HIS A 167 6.76 -10.89 -12.49
N HIS A 168 6.47 -10.55 -13.74
CA HIS A 168 5.47 -9.54 -14.12
C HIS A 168 4.61 -10.05 -15.27
N VAL A 169 3.31 -10.15 -15.03
CA VAL A 169 2.32 -10.59 -16.02
C VAL A 169 1.22 -9.53 -16.15
N ARG A 170 0.93 -9.13 -17.38
CA ARG A 170 -0.13 -8.15 -17.67
C ARG A 170 -1.39 -8.84 -18.19
N LEU A 171 -2.47 -8.70 -17.44
CA LEU A 171 -3.82 -9.07 -17.85
C LEU A 171 -4.44 -7.96 -18.70
N ARG A 172 -5.21 -8.33 -19.72
CA ARG A 172 -5.83 -7.40 -20.69
C ARG A 172 -7.25 -7.88 -21.00
N GLY A 173 -8.09 -6.97 -21.49
CA GLY A 173 -9.48 -7.29 -21.85
C GLY A 173 -10.34 -7.62 -20.62
N LEU A 174 -9.95 -7.16 -19.44
CA LEU A 174 -10.74 -7.29 -18.23
C LEU A 174 -11.94 -6.36 -18.31
N ARG A 175 -13.08 -6.79 -17.78
CA ARG A 175 -14.21 -5.88 -17.61
C ARG A 175 -13.94 -4.94 -16.42
N PRO A 176 -14.18 -3.62 -16.54
CA PRO A 176 -14.08 -2.70 -15.42
C PRO A 176 -15.06 -3.04 -14.29
N ALA A 177 -14.76 -2.59 -13.07
CA ALA A 177 -15.57 -2.83 -11.85
C ALA A 177 -16.03 -4.29 -11.67
N THR A 178 -15.21 -5.25 -12.09
CA THR A 178 -15.55 -6.68 -12.11
C THR A 178 -14.55 -7.45 -11.25
N ARG A 179 -15.08 -8.39 -10.46
CA ARG A 179 -14.26 -9.28 -9.64
C ARG A 179 -13.67 -10.40 -10.49
N TYR A 180 -12.36 -10.57 -10.40
CA TYR A 180 -11.62 -11.69 -10.98
C TYR A 180 -10.94 -12.49 -9.88
N TYR A 181 -10.88 -13.79 -10.08
CA TYR A 181 -10.11 -14.74 -9.28
C TYR A 181 -8.90 -15.17 -10.10
N TYR A 182 -7.77 -15.39 -9.44
CA TYR A 182 -6.53 -15.74 -10.12
C TYR A 182 -5.60 -16.61 -9.29
N ARG A 183 -4.73 -17.34 -9.98
CA ARG A 183 -3.54 -18.00 -9.46
C ARG A 183 -2.34 -17.59 -10.30
N CYS A 184 -1.21 -17.32 -9.68
CA CYS A 184 0.04 -16.99 -10.38
C CYS A 184 1.12 -18.03 -10.09
N GLY A 185 2.15 -18.09 -10.94
CA GLY A 185 3.31 -18.95 -10.75
C GLY A 185 3.66 -19.76 -12.00
N ASP A 186 4.01 -21.02 -11.81
CA ASP A 186 4.37 -21.96 -12.87
C ASP A 186 3.59 -23.27 -12.68
N SER A 187 2.63 -23.54 -13.57
CA SER A 187 1.81 -24.77 -13.51
C SER A 187 2.58 -26.04 -13.87
N SER A 188 3.76 -25.94 -14.49
CA SER A 188 4.61 -27.09 -14.81
C SER A 188 5.39 -27.61 -13.61
N LEU A 189 5.53 -26.81 -12.55
CA LEU A 189 6.26 -27.17 -11.34
C LEU A 189 5.32 -27.63 -10.23
N PRO A 190 5.58 -28.78 -9.57
CA PRO A 190 4.82 -29.21 -8.41
C PRO A 190 4.86 -28.16 -7.28
N GLY A 191 3.70 -27.65 -6.87
CA GLY A 191 3.62 -26.56 -5.89
C GLY A 191 4.08 -25.20 -6.41
N GLY A 192 4.22 -25.03 -7.73
CA GLY A 192 4.67 -23.80 -8.37
C GLY A 192 3.59 -22.73 -8.55
N LEU A 193 2.33 -23.03 -8.25
CA LEU A 193 1.21 -22.08 -8.30
C LEU A 193 0.83 -21.57 -6.90
N SER A 194 0.39 -20.32 -6.84
CA SER A 194 -0.19 -19.74 -5.63
C SER A 194 -1.52 -20.39 -5.26
N ASP A 195 -1.95 -20.14 -4.01
CA ASP A 195 -3.35 -20.24 -3.65
C ASP A 195 -4.22 -19.30 -4.51
N GLU A 196 -5.53 -19.50 -4.51
CA GLU A 196 -6.44 -18.61 -5.22
C GLU A 196 -6.54 -17.26 -4.52
N HIS A 197 -6.31 -16.20 -5.29
CA HIS A 197 -6.52 -14.81 -4.88
C HIS A 197 -7.69 -14.21 -5.69
N SER A 198 -8.12 -13.01 -5.30
CA SER A 198 -9.11 -12.27 -6.09
C SER A 198 -8.92 -10.78 -5.94
N PHE A 199 -9.25 -10.05 -7.00
CA PHE A 199 -9.23 -8.59 -7.06
C PHE A 199 -10.47 -8.07 -7.78
N THR A 200 -10.74 -6.77 -7.67
CA THR A 200 -11.77 -6.09 -8.45
C THR A 200 -11.08 -5.03 -9.31
N THR A 201 -11.33 -5.03 -10.61
CA THR A 201 -10.80 -4.01 -11.52
C THR A 201 -11.34 -2.63 -11.17
N LEU A 202 -10.58 -1.58 -11.52
CA LEU A 202 -11.01 -0.20 -11.34
C LEU A 202 -12.27 0.09 -12.19
N PRO A 203 -13.07 1.11 -11.85
CA PRO A 203 -14.19 1.55 -12.67
C PRO A 203 -13.71 2.06 -14.04
N ALA A 204 -14.58 1.94 -15.05
CA ALA A 204 -14.33 2.48 -16.38
C ALA A 204 -14.19 4.01 -16.33
N THR A 205 -13.38 4.57 -17.23
CA THR A 205 -13.26 6.02 -17.39
C THR A 205 -14.60 6.65 -17.71
N GLY A 206 -15.02 7.65 -16.93
CA GLY A 206 -16.28 8.33 -17.14
C GLY A 206 -16.68 9.22 -15.97
N ALA A 207 -17.47 10.25 -16.25
CA ALA A 207 -18.04 11.12 -15.23
C ALA A 207 -18.95 10.30 -14.30
N GLY A 208 -18.75 10.42 -12.98
CA GLY A 208 -19.55 9.70 -11.98
C GLY A 208 -19.06 8.27 -11.66
N CYS A 209 -18.07 7.74 -12.39
CA CYS A 209 -17.46 6.44 -12.11
C CYS A 209 -16.18 6.65 -11.30
N TYR A 210 -16.15 6.33 -10.00
CA TYR A 210 -14.97 6.57 -9.16
C TYR A 210 -14.60 5.35 -8.31
N PRO A 211 -13.29 5.10 -8.07
CA PRO A 211 -12.90 4.15 -7.04
C PRO A 211 -13.51 4.58 -5.71
N ARG A 212 -14.02 3.62 -4.94
CA ARG A 212 -14.77 3.91 -3.72
C ARG A 212 -13.92 4.66 -2.68
N ARG A 213 -12.68 4.22 -2.52
CA ARG A 213 -11.69 4.78 -1.62
C ARG A 213 -10.31 4.64 -2.25
N VAL A 214 -9.55 5.72 -2.28
CA VAL A 214 -8.14 5.74 -2.66
C VAL A 214 -7.34 5.99 -1.40
N ALA A 215 -6.53 5.03 -0.98
CA ALA A 215 -5.61 5.22 0.14
C ALA A 215 -4.31 5.86 -0.38
N VAL A 216 -3.77 6.81 0.37
CA VAL A 216 -2.49 7.46 0.07
C VAL A 216 -1.60 7.33 1.30
N VAL A 217 -0.42 6.75 1.10
CA VAL A 217 0.60 6.55 2.14
C VAL A 217 1.99 6.83 1.54
N GLY A 218 2.94 7.26 2.34
CA GLY A 218 4.34 7.46 1.98
C GLY A 218 5.21 7.19 3.20
N ASP A 219 6.51 7.05 3.01
CA ASP A 219 7.46 6.90 4.12
C ASP A 219 7.11 5.73 5.05
N LEU A 220 6.65 4.62 4.47
CA LEU A 220 6.00 3.57 5.23
C LEU A 220 7.01 2.83 6.12
N GLY A 221 8.16 2.45 5.55
CA GLY A 221 9.11 1.56 6.20
C GLY A 221 8.48 0.26 6.70
N LEU A 222 9.09 -0.34 7.72
CA LEU A 222 8.61 -1.61 8.28
C LEU A 222 8.84 -1.68 9.78
N THR A 223 8.08 -0.86 10.49
CA THR A 223 8.12 -0.66 11.94
C THR A 223 6.80 -1.03 12.61
N GLY A 224 6.77 -1.06 13.96
CA GLY A 224 5.52 -1.22 14.70
C GLY A 224 4.44 -0.21 14.28
N ASN A 225 4.80 1.06 14.11
CA ASN A 225 3.87 2.09 13.62
C ASN A 225 3.41 1.82 12.19
N SER A 226 4.31 1.34 11.31
CA SER A 226 3.96 0.95 9.94
C SER A 226 2.88 -0.14 9.92
N THR A 227 2.95 -1.09 10.87
CA THR A 227 1.90 -2.11 11.01
C THR A 227 0.55 -1.51 11.40
N ALA A 228 0.51 -0.53 12.29
CA ALA A 228 -0.73 0.18 12.63
C ALA A 228 -1.27 0.99 11.44
N THR A 229 -0.42 1.69 10.69
CA THR A 229 -0.81 2.42 9.47
C THR A 229 -1.47 1.47 8.46
N VAL A 230 -0.87 0.30 8.25
CA VAL A 230 -1.34 -0.72 7.31
C VAL A 230 -2.62 -1.38 7.79
N ASP A 231 -2.77 -1.64 9.09
CA ASP A 231 -4.03 -2.11 9.68
C ASP A 231 -5.17 -1.09 9.47
N HIS A 232 -4.89 0.19 9.69
CA HIS A 232 -5.86 1.27 9.44
C HIS A 232 -6.21 1.39 7.96
N LEU A 233 -5.22 1.27 7.06
CA LEU A 233 -5.44 1.23 5.63
C LEU A 233 -6.36 0.04 5.25
N ALA A 234 -6.04 -1.17 5.72
CA ALA A 234 -6.81 -2.38 5.43
C ALA A 234 -8.26 -2.30 5.95
N ARG A 235 -8.47 -1.78 7.16
CA ARG A 235 -9.83 -1.56 7.74
C ARG A 235 -10.66 -0.57 6.93
N ASN A 236 -10.01 0.36 6.24
CA ASN A 236 -10.69 1.29 5.35
C ASN A 236 -10.98 0.70 3.96
N ASP A 237 -10.57 -0.54 3.67
CA ASP A 237 -10.96 -1.31 2.47
C ASP A 237 -10.81 -0.51 1.15
N PRO A 238 -9.61 0.03 0.83
CA PRO A 238 -9.43 0.85 -0.36
C PRO A 238 -9.57 0.04 -1.65
N SER A 239 -10.01 0.70 -2.72
CA SER A 239 -10.01 0.14 -4.08
C SER A 239 -8.67 0.31 -4.79
N LEU A 240 -7.82 1.21 -4.28
CA LEU A 240 -6.52 1.59 -4.85
C LEU A 240 -5.64 2.12 -3.72
N VAL A 241 -4.35 1.76 -3.73
CA VAL A 241 -3.34 2.33 -2.82
C VAL A 241 -2.30 3.09 -3.64
N LEU A 242 -2.04 4.34 -3.27
CA LEU A 242 -0.92 5.14 -3.76
C LEU A 242 0.17 5.16 -2.68
N MET A 243 1.36 4.70 -3.05
CA MET A 243 2.56 4.72 -2.22
C MET A 243 3.54 5.76 -2.76
N VAL A 244 3.71 6.86 -2.01
CA VAL A 244 4.48 8.04 -2.44
C VAL A 244 5.90 8.02 -1.86
N GLY A 245 6.73 7.11 -2.37
CA GLY A 245 8.15 7.01 -2.04
C GLY A 245 8.45 6.40 -0.67
N ASP A 246 9.72 6.10 -0.47
CA ASP A 246 10.31 5.65 0.79
C ASP A 246 9.64 4.40 1.37
N MET A 247 9.73 3.31 0.63
CA MET A 247 8.98 2.09 0.90
C MET A 247 9.51 1.32 2.09
N THR A 248 10.79 0.93 2.05
CA THR A 248 11.30 -0.12 2.95
C THR A 248 12.35 0.35 3.93
N TYR A 249 12.99 1.49 3.62
CA TYR A 249 14.16 1.99 4.35
C TYR A 249 15.27 0.94 4.47
N ALA A 250 15.44 0.05 3.48
CA ALA A 250 16.53 -0.93 3.45
C ALA A 250 17.91 -0.25 3.54
N ASN A 251 18.04 0.99 3.05
CA ASN A 251 19.24 1.82 3.13
C ASN A 251 19.52 2.44 4.52
N GLN A 252 18.73 2.11 5.55
CA GLN A 252 18.98 2.49 6.95
C GLN A 252 19.73 1.39 7.72
N TYR A 253 20.29 0.42 7.00
CA TYR A 253 20.98 -0.75 7.51
C TYR A 253 22.34 -0.90 6.83
N LEU A 254 23.30 -1.48 7.56
CA LEU A 254 24.51 -2.03 6.94
C LEU A 254 24.15 -3.28 6.12
N THR A 255 25.00 -3.65 5.17
CA THR A 255 24.83 -4.86 4.34
C THR A 255 24.77 -6.16 5.15
N THR A 256 25.33 -6.16 6.36
CA THR A 256 25.29 -7.27 7.31
C THR A 256 23.96 -7.39 8.07
N GLY A 257 23.05 -6.42 7.91
CA GLY A 257 21.76 -6.38 8.60
C GLY A 257 21.89 -5.89 10.04
N GLY A 258 21.24 -6.57 10.97
CA GLY A 258 21.19 -6.16 12.38
C GLY A 258 20.09 -5.13 12.65
N LYS A 259 20.41 -4.09 13.42
CA LYS A 259 19.45 -3.04 13.81
C LYS A 259 19.59 -1.84 12.87
N GLY A 260 18.49 -1.45 12.24
CA GLY A 260 18.41 -0.22 11.47
C GLY A 260 18.61 1.02 12.32
N VAL A 261 19.02 2.11 11.69
CA VAL A 261 19.28 3.39 12.34
C VAL A 261 18.38 4.49 11.77
N PRO A 262 17.95 5.48 12.56
CA PRO A 262 17.12 6.58 12.05
C PRO A 262 17.89 7.50 11.09
N CYS A 263 19.22 7.57 11.23
CA CYS A 263 20.09 8.35 10.37
C CYS A 263 21.36 7.54 10.05
N PHE A 264 21.42 6.97 8.84
CA PHE A 264 22.59 6.22 8.37
C PHE A 264 23.87 7.06 8.39
N SER A 265 23.85 8.28 7.83
CA SER A 265 25.05 9.13 7.76
C SER A 265 25.56 9.55 9.14
N CYS A 266 24.66 9.74 10.12
CA CYS A 266 25.01 10.04 11.49
C CYS A 266 25.64 8.83 12.20
N SER A 267 25.13 7.62 11.93
CA SER A 267 25.51 6.40 12.63
C SER A 267 26.72 5.71 12.01
N PHE A 268 26.88 5.84 10.69
CA PHE A 268 27.93 5.22 9.90
C PHE A 268 28.66 6.26 9.02
N PRO A 269 29.25 7.32 9.62
CA PRO A 269 29.89 8.40 8.86
C PRO A 269 31.13 7.96 8.07
N LYS A 270 31.64 6.76 8.33
CA LYS A 270 32.79 6.15 7.66
C LYS A 270 32.41 5.05 6.66
N ALA A 271 31.11 4.81 6.44
CA ALA A 271 30.69 3.85 5.44
C ALA A 271 31.20 4.29 4.05
N PRO A 272 31.78 3.39 3.24
CA PRO A 272 32.35 3.76 1.95
C PRO A 272 31.28 4.15 0.90
N ILE A 273 30.03 3.77 1.15
CA ILE A 273 28.85 4.05 0.34
C ILE A 273 27.61 4.01 1.23
N ARG A 274 26.47 4.53 0.75
CA ARG A 274 25.16 4.31 1.37
C ARG A 274 24.76 2.84 1.20
N GLU A 275 25.10 2.01 2.18
CA GLU A 275 24.75 0.59 2.23
C GLU A 275 23.23 0.38 2.29
N SER A 276 22.81 -0.85 1.96
CA SER A 276 21.43 -1.30 2.10
C SER A 276 21.36 -2.77 2.49
N TYR A 277 20.40 -3.12 3.33
CA TYR A 277 20.09 -4.51 3.67
C TYR A 277 18.85 -4.98 2.91
N GLN A 278 19.08 -5.45 1.69
CA GLN A 278 18.04 -5.85 0.74
C GLN A 278 17.00 -6.87 1.24
N PRO A 279 17.29 -7.79 2.18
CA PRO A 279 16.24 -8.64 2.76
C PRO A 279 15.08 -7.88 3.42
N ARG A 280 15.24 -6.58 3.74
CA ARG A 280 14.12 -5.72 4.17
C ARG A 280 13.08 -5.54 3.08
N TRP A 281 13.48 -5.48 1.81
CA TRP A 281 12.53 -5.48 0.69
C TRP A 281 11.72 -6.77 0.61
N ASP A 282 12.38 -7.92 0.77
CA ASP A 282 11.68 -9.21 0.74
C ASP A 282 10.70 -9.34 1.91
N GLY A 283 11.10 -8.90 3.10
CA GLY A 283 10.24 -8.89 4.28
C GLY A 283 9.06 -7.92 4.12
N TRP A 284 9.28 -6.74 3.53
CA TRP A 284 8.24 -5.76 3.25
C TRP A 284 7.22 -6.29 2.24
N GLY A 285 7.66 -6.95 1.16
CA GLY A 285 6.77 -7.59 0.18
C GLY A 285 5.87 -8.65 0.82
N ARG A 286 6.46 -9.52 1.66
CA ARG A 286 5.70 -10.56 2.41
C ARG A 286 4.73 -9.96 3.42
N PHE A 287 5.10 -8.85 4.03
CA PHE A 287 4.25 -8.11 4.96
C PHE A 287 3.06 -7.45 4.24
N MET A 288 3.27 -6.88 3.06
CA MET A 288 2.25 -6.17 2.27
C MET A 288 1.35 -7.09 1.44
N GLU A 289 1.79 -8.31 1.12
CA GLU A 289 1.06 -9.30 0.32
C GLU A 289 -0.43 -9.47 0.66
N PRO A 290 -0.87 -9.51 1.94
CA PRO A 290 -2.29 -9.64 2.27
C PRO A 290 -3.18 -8.54 1.69
N ILE A 291 -2.61 -7.38 1.39
CA ILE A 291 -3.24 -6.22 0.75
C ILE A 291 -2.93 -6.23 -0.74
N THR A 292 -1.64 -6.32 -1.11
CA THR A 292 -1.20 -6.13 -2.49
C THR A 292 -1.64 -7.25 -3.43
N SER A 293 -1.95 -8.45 -2.91
CA SER A 293 -2.54 -9.54 -3.70
C SER A 293 -4.03 -9.35 -4.03
N LYS A 294 -4.66 -8.27 -3.53
CA LYS A 294 -6.10 -8.02 -3.69
C LYS A 294 -6.41 -6.61 -4.18
N ILE A 295 -5.57 -5.64 -3.82
CA ILE A 295 -5.77 -4.22 -4.08
C ILE A 295 -4.57 -3.71 -4.89
N PRO A 296 -4.80 -3.04 -6.04
CA PRO A 296 -3.72 -2.43 -6.81
C PRO A 296 -2.91 -1.43 -5.97
N LEU A 297 -1.59 -1.58 -5.99
CA LEU A 297 -0.61 -0.71 -5.37
C LEU A 297 0.17 0.05 -6.45
N MET A 298 0.07 1.38 -6.45
CA MET A 298 0.79 2.25 -7.36
C MET A 298 1.91 2.95 -6.61
N VAL A 299 3.15 2.78 -7.06
CA VAL A 299 4.35 3.27 -6.37
C VAL A 299 5.07 4.33 -7.19
N ILE A 300 5.57 5.36 -6.53
CA ILE A 300 6.59 6.25 -7.11
C ILE A 300 7.82 6.20 -6.20
N GLU A 301 8.99 6.45 -6.78
CA GLU A 301 10.25 6.42 -6.04
C GLU A 301 10.36 7.60 -5.05
N GLY A 302 11.06 7.36 -3.93
CA GLY A 302 11.60 8.40 -3.06
C GLY A 302 13.13 8.27 -2.93
N ASN A 303 13.75 9.15 -2.13
CA ASN A 303 15.21 9.10 -1.98
C ASN A 303 15.70 7.81 -1.32
N HIS A 304 14.87 7.13 -0.53
CA HIS A 304 15.28 5.89 0.09
C HIS A 304 15.42 4.73 -0.90
N GLU A 305 14.86 4.85 -2.10
CA GLU A 305 15.00 3.88 -3.20
C GLU A 305 16.26 4.09 -4.04
N ILE A 306 17.00 5.20 -3.90
CA ILE A 306 18.21 5.47 -4.70
C ILE A 306 19.21 4.33 -4.56
N GLU A 307 19.43 3.82 -3.35
CA GLU A 307 20.22 2.62 -3.03
C GLU A 307 21.48 2.43 -3.91
N PRO A 308 22.44 3.37 -3.86
CA PRO A 308 23.57 3.38 -4.79
C PRO A 308 24.45 2.12 -4.60
N GLN A 309 24.91 1.56 -5.72
CA GLN A 309 25.75 0.36 -5.75
C GLN A 309 26.79 0.39 -6.87
N GLY A 310 27.66 -0.63 -6.92
CA GLY A 310 28.78 -0.68 -7.84
C GLY A 310 29.91 0.27 -7.45
N HIS A 311 30.88 0.44 -8.36
CA HIS A 311 31.99 1.37 -8.14
C HIS A 311 31.45 2.80 -8.21
N GLY A 312 31.57 3.57 -7.13
CA GLY A 312 31.14 4.97 -7.11
C GLY A 312 29.62 5.20 -7.06
N GLY A 313 28.79 4.17 -6.91
CA GLY A 313 27.35 4.33 -6.75
C GLY A 313 26.59 4.64 -8.05
N GLU A 314 27.13 4.24 -9.21
CA GLU A 314 26.57 4.55 -10.53
C GLU A 314 25.21 3.90 -10.81
N VAL A 315 24.96 2.72 -10.22
CA VAL A 315 23.68 2.03 -10.34
C VAL A 315 22.80 2.41 -9.17
N THR A 316 21.58 2.87 -9.46
CA THR A 316 20.60 3.32 -8.48
C THR A 316 19.23 2.73 -8.78
N PHE A 317 18.33 2.70 -7.79
CA PHE A 317 16.94 2.25 -7.92
C PHE A 317 16.73 0.81 -8.39
N ALA A 318 17.76 -0.06 -8.33
CA ALA A 318 17.68 -1.43 -8.84
C ALA A 318 16.53 -2.24 -8.22
N SER A 319 16.36 -2.13 -6.89
CA SER A 319 15.29 -2.79 -6.15
C SER A 319 13.90 -2.27 -6.55
N TYR A 320 13.72 -0.95 -6.59
CA TYR A 320 12.48 -0.30 -7.03
C TYR A 320 12.09 -0.70 -8.46
N LEU A 321 13.05 -0.59 -9.39
CA LEU A 321 12.83 -0.85 -10.81
C LEU A 321 12.48 -2.31 -11.08
N ALA A 322 13.09 -3.25 -10.36
CA ALA A 322 12.81 -4.67 -10.58
C ALA A 322 11.53 -5.14 -9.88
N ARG A 323 11.18 -4.61 -8.69
CA ARG A 323 10.11 -5.20 -7.86
C ARG A 323 8.70 -4.79 -8.26
N PHE A 324 8.51 -3.63 -8.87
CA PHE A 324 7.18 -3.08 -9.09
C PHE A 324 6.83 -2.97 -10.57
N ALA A 325 5.65 -3.49 -10.91
CA ALA A 325 5.01 -3.17 -12.17
C ALA A 325 4.31 -1.81 -12.05
N VAL A 326 4.49 -0.96 -13.06
CA VAL A 326 3.77 0.32 -13.24
C VAL A 326 3.49 0.49 -14.73
N PRO A 327 2.47 1.28 -15.13
CA PRO A 327 2.04 1.40 -16.52
C PRO A 327 2.97 2.30 -17.35
N SER A 328 4.28 2.05 -17.31
CA SER A 328 5.29 2.89 -17.96
C SER A 328 5.16 2.90 -19.48
N LYS A 329 4.95 1.72 -20.09
CA LYS A 329 4.77 1.60 -21.54
C LYS A 329 3.39 2.07 -21.97
N GLU A 330 2.37 1.76 -21.16
CA GLU A 330 0.97 2.07 -21.41
C GLU A 330 0.66 3.55 -21.34
N SER A 331 1.30 4.26 -20.41
CA SER A 331 1.21 5.72 -20.29
C SER A 331 2.07 6.48 -21.30
N GLY A 332 2.91 5.78 -22.07
CA GLY A 332 3.87 6.38 -23.00
C GLY A 332 5.10 7.02 -22.35
N SER A 333 5.27 6.93 -21.03
CA SER A 333 6.45 7.45 -20.32
C SER A 333 7.72 6.65 -20.61
N ASN A 334 7.59 5.34 -20.89
CA ASN A 334 8.69 4.39 -21.09
C ASN A 334 9.68 4.31 -19.91
N THR A 335 9.27 4.75 -18.73
CA THR A 335 10.06 4.69 -17.50
C THR A 335 9.17 4.46 -16.29
N LYS A 336 9.71 3.84 -15.25
CA LYS A 336 8.99 3.66 -13.98
C LYS A 336 9.04 4.91 -13.09
N PHE A 337 9.96 5.85 -13.38
CA PHE A 337 10.20 7.06 -12.59
C PHE A 337 9.12 8.14 -12.71
N TYR A 338 8.24 8.04 -13.69
CA TYR A 338 7.01 8.83 -13.80
C TYR A 338 6.10 8.13 -14.77
N TYR A 339 4.80 8.20 -14.52
CA TYR A 339 3.79 7.57 -15.36
C TYR A 339 2.41 8.13 -15.00
N SER A 340 1.41 7.82 -15.81
CA SER A 340 0.02 8.16 -15.54
C SER A 340 -0.89 6.95 -15.71
N PHE A 341 -2.09 7.02 -15.12
CA PHE A 341 -3.12 6.02 -15.29
C PHE A 341 -4.49 6.58 -14.92
N ASN A 342 -5.55 5.94 -15.42
CA ASN A 342 -6.92 6.28 -15.13
C ASN A 342 -7.51 5.32 -14.09
N ALA A 343 -8.25 5.87 -13.13
CA ALA A 343 -9.07 5.09 -12.19
C ALA A 343 -10.46 5.70 -12.15
N GLY A 344 -11.39 5.16 -12.95
CA GLY A 344 -12.65 5.83 -13.19
C GLY A 344 -12.46 7.22 -13.81
N GLY A 345 -13.17 8.23 -13.32
CA GLY A 345 -13.05 9.63 -13.74
C GLY A 345 -11.85 10.38 -13.16
N ILE A 346 -10.83 9.69 -12.64
CA ILE A 346 -9.60 10.31 -12.09
C ILE A 346 -8.42 9.97 -13.00
N HIS A 347 -7.72 10.99 -13.47
CA HIS A 347 -6.43 10.85 -14.16
C HIS A 347 -5.30 11.11 -13.15
N PHE A 348 -4.56 10.06 -12.79
CA PHE A 348 -3.42 10.16 -11.89
C PHE A 348 -2.13 10.39 -12.69
N ILE A 349 -1.28 11.29 -12.19
CA ILE A 349 0.08 11.51 -12.68
C ILE A 349 1.03 11.29 -11.50
N MET A 350 1.88 10.29 -11.59
CA MET A 350 2.93 9.99 -10.61
C MET A 350 4.24 10.58 -11.13
N LEU A 351 4.83 11.53 -10.40
CA LEU A 351 6.08 12.18 -10.77
C LEU A 351 7.16 11.85 -9.74
N GLY A 352 8.26 11.25 -10.18
CA GLY A 352 9.45 11.02 -9.36
C GLY A 352 10.26 12.30 -9.17
N ALA A 353 10.73 12.53 -7.95
CA ALA A 353 11.46 13.73 -7.58
C ALA A 353 12.98 13.61 -7.77
N TYR A 354 13.49 12.40 -8.04
CA TYR A 354 14.93 12.10 -8.03
C TYR A 354 15.49 11.74 -9.41
N ILE A 355 14.82 12.24 -10.45
CA ILE A 355 15.25 12.17 -11.84
C ILE A 355 15.29 13.56 -12.48
N ASP A 356 15.93 13.69 -13.63
CA ASP A 356 16.03 14.98 -14.34
C ASP A 356 14.65 15.42 -14.88
N TYR A 357 14.01 16.35 -14.16
CA TYR A 357 12.73 16.95 -14.52
C TYR A 357 12.82 17.96 -15.67
N ASN A 358 14.01 18.36 -16.12
CA ASN A 358 14.17 19.25 -17.28
C ASN A 358 14.09 18.47 -18.61
N ARG A 359 14.20 17.15 -18.59
CA ARG A 359 14.17 16.28 -19.78
C ARG A 359 12.95 15.35 -19.84
N THR A 360 12.05 15.40 -18.87
CA THR A 360 10.82 14.60 -18.85
C THR A 360 9.77 15.16 -19.79
N VAL A 361 9.59 14.54 -20.95
CA VAL A 361 8.48 14.83 -21.87
C VAL A 361 7.26 14.04 -21.44
N LEU A 362 6.26 14.70 -20.86
CA LEU A 362 4.92 14.15 -20.73
C LEU A 362 4.27 14.13 -22.12
N VAL A 363 4.18 12.96 -22.74
CA VAL A 363 3.34 12.77 -23.92
C VAL A 363 1.91 12.61 -23.43
N VAL A 364 1.21 13.73 -23.21
CA VAL A 364 -0.24 13.70 -23.04
C VAL A 364 -0.81 13.32 -24.40
N GLY A 365 -1.40 12.12 -24.50
CA GLY A 365 -2.05 11.65 -25.73
C GLY A 365 -3.08 12.68 -26.20
N LYS A 366 -2.82 13.30 -27.37
CA LYS A 366 -3.82 14.12 -28.06
C LYS A 366 -4.99 13.23 -28.43
N GLY A 367 -6.12 13.45 -27.79
CA GLY A 367 -7.33 12.70 -28.07
C GLY A 367 -8.58 13.40 -27.58
N PHE A 368 -8.83 14.64 -28.02
CA PHE A 368 -10.19 15.17 -28.18
C PHE A 368 -10.22 16.15 -29.35
N ALA A 369 -11.28 16.02 -30.14
CA ALA A 369 -11.51 16.59 -31.46
C ALA A 369 -11.65 18.12 -31.47
N GLU A 370 -11.21 18.75 -32.57
CA GLU A 370 -11.81 19.97 -33.06
C GLU A 370 -12.22 19.76 -34.53
N GLY A 371 -13.49 20.09 -34.80
CA GLY A 371 -14.12 20.51 -36.06
C GLY A 371 -13.59 20.01 -37.39
#